data_AF-A0A7S0BMR9-F1
#
_entry.id   AF-A0A7S0BMR9-F1
#
_cell.length_a   1.000
_cell.length_b   1.000
_cell.length_c   1.000
_cell.angle_alpha   90.00
_cell.angle_beta   90.00
_cell.angle_gamma   90.00
#
_symmetry.space_group_name_H-M   'P 1'
#
loop_
_entity.id
_entity.type
_entity.pdbx_description
1 polymer ?
#
loop_
_entity_poly.entity_id
_entity_poly.type
_entity_poly.pdbx_seq_one_letter_code
_entity_poly.pdbx_strand_id
1 'polypeptide(L)'
;KEEETVNRVKKLSNILVERGVQIGPPLFSQQLRYPTQEPSINSDGSLSFPVLLVYPSYSGCDSGQVAQSDFIEDFHEMQTLSEFLQVMLPPPWDSGGGLLPDRVDALYRGKWTISAA
;
A
#
# COMPACT_ATOMS: atom_id res chain seq x y z
N LYS A 1 -23.36 -13.32 9.89
CA LYS A 1 -22.45 -12.18 10.16
C LYS A 1 -21.08 -12.63 10.62
N GLU A 2 -20.90 -13.21 11.80
CA GLU A 2 -19.57 -13.64 12.27
C GLU A 2 -19.00 -14.82 11.45
N GLU A 3 -19.82 -15.83 11.18
CA GLU A 3 -19.43 -17.00 10.37
C GLU A 3 -19.05 -16.63 8.92
N GLU A 4 -19.77 -15.67 8.32
CA GLU A 4 -19.47 -15.16 6.98
C GLU A 4 -18.13 -14.42 6.95
N THR A 5 -17.84 -13.61 7.97
CA THR A 5 -16.55 -12.93 8.12
C THR A 5 -15.41 -13.93 8.26
N VAL A 6 -15.57 -14.96 9.09
CA VAL A 6 -14.55 -16.00 9.28
C VAL A 6 -14.29 -16.74 7.97
N ASN A 7 -15.34 -17.11 7.24
CA ASN A 7 -15.20 -17.79 5.95
C ASN A 7 -14.53 -16.91 4.89
N ARG A 8 -14.88 -15.62 4.84
CA ARG A 8 -14.23 -14.63 3.95
C ARG A 8 -12.74 -14.52 4.25
N VAL A 9 -12.37 -14.34 5.52
CA VAL A 9 -10.97 -14.19 5.96
C VAL A 9 -10.16 -15.45 5.65
N LYS A 10 -10.73 -16.65 5.90
CA LYS A 10 -10.08 -17.92 5.53
C LYS A 10 -9.86 -18.03 4.02
N LYS A 11 -10.87 -17.71 3.22
CA LYS A 11 -10.77 -17.74 1.75
C LYS A 11 -9.67 -16.80 1.26
N LEU A 12 -9.65 -15.56 1.76
CA LEU A 12 -8.62 -14.58 1.41
C LEU A 12 -7.23 -15.06 1.81
N SER A 13 -7.08 -15.57 3.04
CA SER A 13 -5.80 -16.09 3.55
C SER A 13 -5.24 -17.20 2.66
N ASN A 14 -6.09 -18.13 2.22
CA ASN A 14 -5.67 -19.22 1.33
C ASN A 14 -5.16 -18.66 -0.02
N ILE A 15 -5.89 -17.73 -0.63
CA ILE A 15 -5.49 -17.13 -1.92
C ILE A 15 -4.15 -16.40 -1.79
N LEU A 16 -3.96 -15.63 -0.71
CA LEU A 16 -2.71 -14.92 -0.45
C LEU A 16 -1.53 -15.89 -0.32
N VAL A 17 -1.72 -17.00 0.41
CA VAL A 17 -0.70 -18.05 0.57
C VAL A 17 -0.40 -18.75 -0.75
N GLU A 18 -1.43 -19.13 -1.52
CA GLU A 18 -1.28 -19.76 -2.84
C GLU A 18 -0.52 -18.87 -3.83
N ARG A 19 -0.70 -17.54 -3.74
CA ARG A 19 0.00 -16.54 -4.56
C ARG A 19 1.37 -16.14 -4.00
N GLY A 20 1.81 -16.74 -2.89
CA GLY A 20 3.11 -16.46 -2.27
C GLY A 20 3.22 -15.07 -1.64
N VAL A 21 2.09 -14.43 -1.31
CA VAL A 21 2.07 -13.13 -0.65
C VAL A 21 2.50 -13.28 0.81
N GLN A 22 3.51 -12.49 1.20
CA GLN A 22 4.01 -12.46 2.58
C GLN A 22 3.37 -11.31 3.36
N ILE A 23 2.75 -11.63 4.49
CA ILE A 23 2.15 -10.65 5.40
C ILE A 23 3.13 -10.33 6.51
N GLY A 24 3.34 -9.04 6.77
CA GLY A 24 4.18 -8.55 7.86
C GLY A 24 3.46 -7.52 8.73
N PRO A 25 4.07 -7.11 9.85
CA PRO A 25 3.55 -6.01 10.65
C PRO A 25 3.56 -4.70 9.84
N PRO A 26 2.74 -3.70 10.20
CA PRO A 26 2.78 -2.40 9.53
C PRO A 26 4.18 -1.76 9.65
N LEU A 27 4.67 -1.21 8.54
CA LEU A 27 5.95 -0.48 8.42
C LEU A 27 5.83 0.99 8.77
N PHE A 28 4.66 1.59 8.48
CA PHE A 28 4.40 3.01 8.65
C PHE A 28 3.19 3.23 9.55
N SER A 29 3.24 4.26 10.39
CA SER A 29 2.10 4.60 11.28
C SER A 29 0.85 4.99 10.49
N GLN A 30 1.01 5.46 9.25
CA GLN A 30 -0.08 5.73 8.32
C GLN A 30 -0.89 4.46 8.00
N GLN A 31 -0.28 3.27 7.97
CA GLN A 31 -1.03 2.01 7.75
C GLN A 31 -2.00 1.74 8.91
N LEU A 32 -1.66 2.17 10.13
CA LEU A 32 -2.53 2.05 11.30
C LEU A 32 -3.73 3.02 11.25
N ARG A 33 -3.68 4.05 10.39
CA ARG A 33 -4.81 4.98 10.19
C ARG A 33 -5.91 4.37 9.32
N TYR A 34 -5.60 3.31 8.57
CA TYR A 34 -6.53 2.58 7.71
C TYR A 34 -6.69 1.11 8.15
N PRO A 35 -6.99 0.82 9.43
CA PRO A 35 -6.89 -0.52 10.00
C PRO A 35 -7.99 -1.48 9.51
N THR A 36 -8.99 -0.99 8.79
CA THR A 36 -10.14 -1.76 8.30
C THR A 36 -10.06 -2.12 6.82
N GLN A 37 -9.03 -1.64 6.11
CA GLN A 37 -8.88 -1.87 4.68
C GLN A 37 -8.06 -3.16 4.48
N GLU A 38 -8.74 -4.23 4.11
CA GLU A 38 -8.17 -5.53 3.77
C GLU A 38 -8.22 -5.73 2.25
N PRO A 39 -7.36 -6.57 1.67
CA PRO A 39 -7.52 -6.96 0.28
C PRO A 39 -8.91 -7.57 0.02
N SER A 40 -9.52 -7.19 -1.10
CA SER A 40 -10.82 -7.72 -1.52
C SER A 40 -10.63 -8.81 -2.58
N ILE A 41 -11.57 -9.75 -2.61
CA ILE A 41 -11.65 -10.77 -3.66
C ILE A 41 -12.73 -10.31 -4.64
N ASN A 42 -12.33 -10.04 -5.88
CA ASN A 42 -13.24 -9.62 -6.94
C ASN A 42 -14.08 -10.80 -7.44
N SER A 43 -15.12 -10.50 -8.23
CA SER A 43 -16.06 -11.50 -8.76
C SER A 43 -15.41 -12.52 -9.69
N ASP A 44 -14.31 -12.14 -10.36
CA ASP A 44 -13.50 -12.98 -11.23
C ASP A 44 -12.40 -13.76 -10.48
N GLY A 45 -12.30 -13.59 -9.15
CA GLY A 45 -11.27 -14.22 -8.31
C GLY A 45 -9.93 -13.49 -8.29
N SER A 46 -9.80 -12.35 -8.97
CA SER A 46 -8.67 -11.45 -8.81
C SER A 46 -8.69 -10.78 -7.43
N LEU A 47 -7.56 -10.19 -7.05
CA LEU A 47 -7.43 -9.42 -5.82
C LEU A 47 -7.26 -7.94 -6.12
N SER A 48 -7.90 -7.13 -5.27
CA SER A 48 -7.55 -5.73 -5.13
C SER A 48 -6.97 -5.47 -3.75
N PHE A 49 -5.93 -4.63 -3.70
CA PHE A 49 -5.19 -4.33 -2.50
C PHE A 49 -5.33 -2.85 -2.13
N PRO A 50 -5.50 -2.54 -0.84
CA PRO A 50 -5.19 -1.22 -0.35
C PRO A 50 -3.67 -1.01 -0.40
N VAL A 51 -3.23 0.10 -1.00
CA VAL A 51 -1.81 0.43 -1.20
C VAL A 51 -1.50 1.78 -0.59
N LEU A 52 -0.46 1.84 0.24
CA LEU A 52 0.07 3.08 0.78
C LEU A 52 1.34 3.47 0.00
N LEU A 53 1.31 4.62 -0.67
CA LEU A 53 2.49 5.25 -1.25
C LEU A 53 3.05 6.24 -0.24
N VAL A 54 4.36 6.19 0.01
CA VAL A 54 5.05 7.05 0.99
C VAL A 54 6.14 7.84 0.27
N TYR A 55 6.19 9.13 0.55
CA TYR A 55 7.18 10.06 0.00
C TYR A 55 8.16 10.47 1.12
N PRO A 56 9.18 9.65 1.43
CA PRO A 56 10.00 9.81 2.62
C PRO A 56 10.81 11.12 2.62
N SER A 57 11.29 11.55 1.44
CA SER A 57 12.06 12.80 1.29
C SER A 57 11.22 14.06 1.46
N TYR A 58 9.89 13.93 1.51
CA TYR A 58 8.95 15.04 1.64
C TYR A 58 8.29 15.05 3.03
N SER A 59 8.89 14.40 4.03
CA SER A 59 8.54 14.64 5.43
C SER A 59 8.81 16.11 5.75
N GLY A 60 7.83 16.81 6.32
CA GLY A 60 7.94 18.23 6.66
C GLY A 60 9.30 18.53 7.29
N CYS A 61 10.11 19.33 6.59
CA CYS A 61 11.38 19.82 7.09
C CYS A 61 11.13 20.45 8.46
N ASP A 62 11.85 19.95 9.45
CA ASP A 62 11.80 20.33 10.85
C ASP A 62 10.54 19.88 11.60
N SER A 63 10.74 19.28 12.79
CA SER A 63 9.72 18.87 13.78
C SER A 63 8.88 17.60 13.52
N GLY A 64 9.53 16.43 13.41
CA GLY A 64 8.90 15.14 13.74
C GLY A 64 7.62 14.78 12.96
N GLN A 65 7.43 15.37 11.77
CA GLN A 65 6.24 15.19 10.98
C GLN A 65 6.25 13.88 10.20
N VAL A 66 5.06 13.31 10.10
CA VAL A 66 4.74 12.10 9.35
C VAL A 66 5.03 12.36 7.86
N ALA A 67 5.77 11.45 7.21
CA ALA A 67 6.05 11.53 5.78
C ALA A 67 4.75 11.72 4.97
N GLN A 68 4.79 12.56 3.93
CA GLN A 68 3.68 12.67 2.99
C GLN A 68 3.37 11.28 2.42
N SER A 69 2.09 10.99 2.22
CA SER A 69 1.65 9.69 1.76
C SER A 69 0.29 9.79 1.08
N ASP A 70 0.09 8.95 0.07
CA ASP A 70 -1.22 8.73 -0.55
C ASP A 70 -1.69 7.31 -0.27
N PHE A 71 -3.00 7.14 -0.13
CA PHE A 71 -3.63 5.85 0.10
C PHE A 71 -4.56 5.53 -1.07
N ILE A 72 -4.27 4.43 -1.76
CA ILE A 72 -5.08 3.88 -2.84
C ILE A 72 -5.93 2.78 -2.22
N GLU A 73 -7.24 2.94 -2.21
CA GLU A 73 -8.15 2.00 -1.55
C GLU A 73 -8.31 0.68 -2.32
N ASP A 74 -8.28 0.75 -3.65
CA ASP A 74 -8.62 -0.36 -4.55
C ASP A 74 -7.61 -0.46 -5.70
N PHE A 75 -6.42 -1.02 -5.41
CA PHE A 75 -5.38 -1.27 -6.40
C PHE A 75 -5.49 -2.72 -6.92
N HIS A 76 -6.00 -2.88 -8.13
CA HIS A 76 -6.18 -4.20 -8.74
C HIS A 76 -4.83 -4.83 -9.09
N GLU A 77 -4.64 -6.13 -8.80
CA GLU A 77 -3.33 -6.79 -8.91
C GLU A 77 -2.70 -6.81 -10.31
N MET A 78 -3.53 -6.66 -11.35
CA MET A 78 -3.09 -6.58 -12.76
C MET A 78 -2.73 -5.15 -13.20
N GLN A 79 -3.02 -4.14 -12.38
CA GLN A 79 -2.63 -2.76 -12.66
C GLN A 79 -1.16 -2.55 -12.35
N THR A 80 -0.54 -1.66 -13.11
CA THR A 80 0.85 -1.27 -12.89
C THR A 80 0.92 -0.01 -12.05
N LEU A 81 1.94 0.09 -11.21
CA LEU A 81 2.17 1.32 -10.43
C LEU A 81 2.41 2.52 -11.35
N SER A 82 3.03 2.31 -12.53
CA SER A 82 3.30 3.38 -13.49
C SER A 82 2.00 4.07 -13.96
N GLU A 83 0.95 3.29 -14.25
CA GLU A 83 -0.36 3.85 -14.65
C GLU A 83 -0.94 4.78 -13.59
N PHE A 84 -0.81 4.42 -12.30
CA PHE A 84 -1.25 5.27 -11.20
C PHE A 84 -0.37 6.52 -11.04
N LEU A 85 0.95 6.38 -11.11
CA LEU A 85 1.87 7.51 -10.96
C LEU A 85 1.67 8.57 -12.04
N GLN A 86 1.28 8.20 -13.26
CA GLN A 86 0.91 9.15 -14.32
C GLN A 86 -0.29 10.02 -13.97
N VAL A 87 -1.19 9.55 -13.11
CA VAL A 87 -2.38 10.28 -12.67
C VAL A 87 -2.10 11.07 -11.38
N MET A 88 -1.32 10.49 -10.48
CA MET A 88 -1.08 11.04 -9.14
C MET A 88 0.01 12.12 -9.11
N LEU A 89 0.97 12.07 -10.03
CA LEU A 89 2.10 12.98 -10.05
C LEU A 89 1.99 14.02 -11.17
N PRO A 90 2.39 15.28 -10.91
CA PRO A 90 2.86 15.81 -9.64
C PRO A 90 1.71 16.12 -8.66
N PRO A 91 1.89 15.92 -7.34
CA PRO A 91 0.89 16.27 -6.36
C PRO A 91 0.90 17.78 -6.06
N PRO A 92 -0.22 18.36 -5.58
CA PRO A 92 -0.35 19.81 -5.37
C PRO A 92 0.58 20.36 -4.28
N TRP A 93 1.12 19.51 -3.41
CA TRP A 93 2.04 19.87 -2.35
C TRP A 93 3.52 19.80 -2.77
N ASP A 94 3.83 19.31 -3.97
CA ASP A 94 5.20 19.31 -4.51
C ASP A 94 5.57 20.66 -5.12
N SER A 95 5.75 21.67 -4.26
CA SER A 95 6.17 23.02 -4.66
C SER A 95 7.53 23.05 -5.36
N GLY A 96 8.35 22.01 -5.19
CA GLY A 96 9.68 21.89 -5.80
C GLY A 96 9.68 21.29 -7.20
N GLY A 97 8.57 20.71 -7.66
CA GLY A 97 8.43 20.09 -8.99
C GLY A 97 9.36 18.88 -9.21
N GLY A 98 9.70 18.17 -8.12
CA GLY A 98 10.61 17.01 -8.16
C GLY A 98 9.91 15.69 -8.44
N LEU A 99 8.61 15.59 -8.14
CA LEU A 99 7.82 14.37 -8.28
C LEU A 99 7.13 14.34 -9.63
N LEU A 100 7.85 13.90 -10.66
CA LEU A 100 7.30 13.61 -11.98
C LEU A 100 7.29 12.10 -12.22
N PRO A 101 6.31 11.55 -12.97
CA PRO A 101 6.19 10.10 -13.20
C PRO A 101 7.45 9.43 -13.74
N ASP A 102 8.25 10.14 -14.52
CA ASP A 102 9.49 9.68 -15.16
C ASP A 102 10.76 9.94 -14.33
N ARG A 103 10.62 10.57 -13.15
CA ARG A 103 11.75 10.98 -12.29
C ARG A 103 11.72 10.36 -10.89
N VAL A 104 10.82 9.42 -10.66
CA VAL A 104 10.67 8.75 -9.37
C VAL A 104 10.97 7.27 -9.50
N ASP A 105 11.65 6.74 -8.48
CA ASP A 105 11.84 5.31 -8.30
C ASP A 105 10.86 4.79 -7.25
N ALA A 106 10.17 3.71 -7.57
CA ALA A 106 9.32 2.99 -6.62
C ALA A 106 10.14 1.90 -5.92
N LEU A 107 10.23 1.99 -4.60
CA LEU A 107 10.95 1.04 -3.76
C LEU A 107 9.98 0.28 -2.86
N TYR A 108 10.23 -1.00 -2.66
CA TYR A 108 9.46 -1.85 -1.74
C TYR A 108 10.39 -2.66 -0.84
N ARG A 109 9.87 -3.07 0.32
CA ARG A 109 10.63 -3.92 1.25
C ARG A 109 10.47 -5.39 0.85
N GLY A 110 11.51 -5.97 0.27
CA GLY A 110 11.50 -7.39 -0.14
C GLY A 110 11.76 -8.41 0.97
N LYS A 111 12.21 -7.99 2.16
CA LYS A 111 12.43 -8.87 3.31
C LYS A 111 11.82 -8.28 4.58
N TRP A 112 10.85 -9.00 5.14
CA TRP A 112 10.34 -8.78 6.48
C TRP A 112 11.33 -9.37 7.49
N THR A 113 12.32 -8.59 7.92
CA THR A 113 13.13 -9.00 9.07
C THR A 113 12.32 -8.74 10.33
N ILE A 114 11.73 -9.79 10.91
CA ILE A 114 11.49 -9.79 12.35
C ILE A 114 12.89 -9.92 12.96
N SER A 115 13.57 -8.81 13.22
CA SER A 115 14.62 -8.85 14.23
C SER A 115 13.88 -9.04 15.55
N ALA A 116 13.74 -10.30 15.97
CA ALA A 116 13.45 -10.61 17.36
C ALA A 116 14.58 -9.98 18.18
N ALA A 117 14.27 -8.85 18.81
CA ALA A 117 15.05 -8.31 19.91
C ALA A 117 14.58 -9.00 21.20
#